data_AF-A0A1Z1MUR2-F1
#
_entry.id   AF-A0A1Z1MUR2-F1
#
_cell.length_a   1.000
_cell.length_b   1.000
_cell.length_c   1.000
_cell.angle_alpha   90.00
_cell.angle_beta   90.00
_cell.angle_gamma   90.00
#
_symmetry.space_group_name_H-M   'P 1'
#
loop_
_entity.id
_entity.type
_entity.pdbx_description
1 polymer ?
#
loop_
_entity_poly.entity_id
_entity_poly.type
_entity_poly.pdbx_seq_one_letter_code
_entity_poly.pdbx_strand_id
1 'polypeptide(L)'
;MQDAISNILNRYDTTGKYLDRIGILEIEEYFHTATDRIKITEIITSNSSRIVKEAASRLYFEQPELLRPGGNSYTTRRYATCLRDIDYYLRYASYSLIAGNNDILSERLLDGLKETYGSLSVPLGPIIRTVEILKDIIVNEAENQNIDVNNQKIFSLPFDYISSSLSEQNI
;
A
#
# COMPACT_ATOMS: atom_id res chain seq x y z
N MET A 1 -15.85 3.42 -1.35
CA MET A 1 -14.57 4.11 -1.11
C MET A 1 -14.84 5.58 -0.85
N GLN A 2 -14.03 6.22 -0.02
CA GLN A 2 -14.07 7.66 0.23
C GLN A 2 -12.65 8.20 0.08
N ASP A 3 -12.47 9.30 -0.64
CA ASP A 3 -11.22 10.05 -0.66
C ASP A 3 -11.12 10.96 0.57
N ALA A 4 -10.00 11.66 0.73
CA ALA A 4 -9.79 12.57 1.86
C ALA A 4 -10.90 13.63 1.94
N ILE A 5 -11.33 14.18 0.80
CA ILE A 5 -12.37 15.22 0.73
C ILE A 5 -13.74 14.65 1.15
N SER A 6 -14.15 13.52 0.59
CA SER A 6 -15.43 12.89 0.93
C SER A 6 -15.48 12.47 2.41
N ASN A 7 -14.37 11.98 2.96
CA ASN A 7 -14.29 11.62 4.38
C ASN A 7 -14.49 12.85 5.28
N ILE A 8 -13.86 13.98 4.94
CA ILE A 8 -14.10 15.26 5.64
C ILE A 8 -15.57 15.65 5.53
N LEU A 9 -16.15 15.67 4.32
CA LEU A 9 -17.55 16.06 4.13
C LEU A 9 -18.52 15.17 4.93
N ASN A 10 -18.32 13.85 4.92
CA ASN A 10 -19.16 12.90 5.67
C ASN A 10 -19.07 13.14 7.18
N ARG A 11 -17.91 13.52 7.70
CA ARG A 11 -17.74 13.89 9.11
C ARG A 11 -18.60 15.10 9.47
N TYR A 12 -18.63 16.13 8.62
CA TYR A 12 -19.45 17.32 8.84
C TYR A 12 -20.94 17.04 8.69
N ASP A 13 -21.33 16.24 7.69
CA ASP A 13 -22.71 15.81 7.46
C ASP A 13 -23.27 15.04 8.67
N THR A 14 -22.49 14.11 9.22
CA THR A 14 -22.86 13.35 10.43
C THR A 14 -23.09 14.26 11.64
N THR A 15 -22.36 15.37 11.74
CA THR A 15 -22.53 16.36 12.81
C THR A 15 -23.62 17.41 12.52
N GLY A 16 -24.16 17.44 11.30
CA GLY A 16 -25.13 18.45 10.85
C GLY A 16 -24.56 19.87 10.79
N LYS A 17 -23.24 20.03 10.65
CA LYS A 17 -22.56 21.32 10.62
C LYS A 17 -22.09 21.67 9.21
N TYR A 18 -22.06 22.96 8.91
CA TYR A 18 -21.34 23.46 7.74
C TYR A 18 -19.82 23.37 7.97
N LEU A 19 -19.06 23.35 6.86
CA LEU A 19 -17.59 23.41 6.91
C LEU A 19 -17.13 24.67 7.63
N ASP A 20 -16.41 24.48 8.73
CA ASP A 20 -15.75 25.54 9.46
C ASP A 20 -14.31 25.72 8.96
N ARG A 21 -13.55 26.62 9.60
CA ARG A 21 -12.16 26.90 9.22
C ARG A 21 -11.27 25.66 9.33
N ILE A 22 -11.56 24.73 10.24
CA ILE A 22 -10.77 23.52 10.44
C ILE A 22 -10.95 22.59 9.23
N GLY A 23 -12.19 22.36 8.81
CA GLY A 23 -12.49 21.51 7.65
C GLY A 23 -11.89 22.06 6.35
N ILE A 24 -11.87 23.38 6.18
CA ILE A 24 -11.23 24.03 5.03
C ILE A 24 -9.71 23.84 5.07
N LEU A 25 -9.07 24.00 6.23
CA LEU A 25 -7.62 23.82 6.37
C LEU A 25 -7.18 22.37 6.05
N GLU A 26 -7.96 21.36 6.46
CA GLU A 26 -7.67 19.96 6.12
C GLU A 26 -7.75 19.72 4.60
N ILE A 27 -8.72 20.34 3.92
CA ILE A 27 -8.85 20.27 2.46
C ILE A 27 -7.68 20.99 1.77
N GLU A 28 -7.27 22.16 2.27
CA GLU A 28 -6.10 22.90 1.79
C GLU A 28 -4.82 22.05 1.92
N GLU A 29 -4.60 21.39 3.06
CA GLU A 29 -3.47 20.50 3.28
C GLU A 29 -3.43 19.33 2.27
N TYR A 30 -4.58 18.73 1.98
CA TYR A 30 -4.68 17.72 0.92
C TYR A 30 -4.24 18.26 -0.44
N PHE A 31 -4.70 19.47 -0.82
CA PHE A 31 -4.30 20.10 -2.08
C PHE A 31 -2.82 20.50 -2.13
N HIS A 32 -2.24 20.93 -1.01
CA HIS A 32 -0.81 21.23 -0.93
C HIS A 32 0.06 20.00 -1.23
N THR A 33 -0.37 18.81 -0.78
CA THR A 33 0.37 17.56 -1.01
C THR A 33 0.01 16.83 -2.32
N ALA A 34 -1.01 17.32 -3.05
CA ALA A 34 -1.52 16.65 -4.25
C ALA A 34 -0.48 16.53 -5.37
N THR A 35 0.36 17.56 -5.56
CA THR A 35 1.38 17.55 -6.63
C THR A 35 2.43 16.46 -6.41
N ASP A 36 2.85 16.23 -5.17
CA ASP A 36 3.81 15.19 -4.82
C ASP A 36 3.19 13.79 -4.95
N ARG A 37 1.93 13.61 -4.54
CA ARG A 37 1.18 12.36 -4.72
C ARG A 37 1.09 11.96 -6.19
N ILE A 38 0.84 12.92 -7.08
CA ILE A 38 0.79 12.68 -8.53
C ILE A 38 2.15 12.23 -9.06
N LYS A 39 3.24 12.95 -8.71
CA LYS A 39 4.60 12.60 -9.15
C LYS A 39 4.99 11.17 -8.73
N ILE A 40 4.69 10.78 -7.50
CA ILE A 40 5.02 9.42 -7.02
C ILE A 40 4.16 8.36 -7.68
N THR A 41 2.89 8.65 -7.90
CA THR A 41 2.02 7.75 -8.65
C THR A 41 2.54 7.55 -10.08
N GLU A 42 3.04 8.61 -10.73
CA GLU A 42 3.67 8.53 -12.04
C GLU A 42 4.93 7.64 -12.02
N ILE A 43 5.78 7.78 -10.99
CA ILE A 43 6.96 6.92 -10.80
C ILE A 43 6.55 5.45 -10.62
N ILE A 44 5.56 5.18 -9.77
CA ILE A 44 5.05 3.83 -9.51
C ILE A 44 4.49 3.21 -10.78
N THR A 45 3.67 3.95 -11.53
CA THR A 45 3.01 3.44 -12.73
C THR A 45 4.00 3.18 -13.87
N SER A 46 4.95 4.10 -14.09
CA SER A 46 6.01 3.95 -15.10
C SER A 46 7.00 2.82 -14.79
N ASN A 47 7.29 2.56 -13.51
CA ASN A 47 8.27 1.55 -13.08
C ASN A 47 7.66 0.29 -12.45
N SER A 48 6.34 0.11 -12.49
CA SER A 48 5.60 -0.97 -11.80
C SER A 48 6.25 -2.36 -11.97
N SER A 49 6.49 -2.75 -13.21
CA SER A 49 7.09 -4.06 -13.52
C SER A 49 8.52 -4.24 -12.98
N ARG A 50 9.30 -3.15 -12.87
CA ARG A 50 10.64 -3.16 -12.27
C ARG A 50 10.55 -3.31 -10.76
N ILE A 51 9.70 -2.51 -10.13
CA ILE A 51 9.48 -2.51 -8.67
C ILE A 51 9.01 -3.89 -8.20
N VAL A 52 8.04 -4.49 -8.89
CA VAL A 52 7.52 -5.83 -8.55
C VAL A 52 8.61 -6.90 -8.66
N LYS A 53 9.42 -6.87 -9.73
CA LYS A 53 10.54 -7.82 -9.91
C LYS A 53 11.61 -7.65 -8.84
N GLU A 54 11.95 -6.42 -8.53
CA GLU A 54 12.94 -6.10 -7.51
C GLU A 54 12.48 -6.57 -6.13
N ALA A 55 11.23 -6.25 -5.75
CA ALA A 55 10.62 -6.69 -4.51
C ALA A 55 10.59 -8.22 -4.38
N ALA A 56 10.18 -8.91 -5.44
CA ALA A 56 10.20 -10.37 -5.49
C ALA A 56 11.62 -10.92 -5.33
N SER A 57 12.62 -10.34 -6.00
CA SER A 57 14.01 -10.81 -5.88
C SER A 57 14.54 -10.66 -4.46
N ARG A 58 14.26 -9.53 -3.79
CA ARG A 58 14.66 -9.26 -2.40
C ARG A 58 13.95 -10.24 -1.45
N LEU A 59 12.65 -10.46 -1.63
CA LEU A 59 11.88 -11.42 -0.83
C LEU A 59 12.47 -12.84 -0.91
N TYR A 60 12.70 -13.35 -2.12
CA TYR A 60 13.20 -14.72 -2.29
C TYR A 60 14.67 -14.87 -1.89
N PHE A 61 15.44 -13.78 -1.90
CA PHE A 61 16.78 -13.75 -1.33
C PHE A 61 16.75 -13.88 0.20
N GLU A 62 15.85 -13.14 0.87
CA GLU A 62 15.67 -13.21 2.32
C GLU A 62 15.00 -14.52 2.80
N GLN A 63 14.04 -15.04 2.02
CA GLN A 63 13.24 -16.22 2.35
C GLN A 63 13.33 -17.29 1.23
N PRO A 64 14.50 -17.94 1.07
CA PRO A 64 14.71 -18.94 0.02
C PRO A 64 13.83 -20.19 0.18
N GLU A 65 13.28 -20.42 1.38
CA GLU A 65 12.39 -21.54 1.69
C GLU A 65 11.11 -21.53 0.84
N LEU A 66 10.64 -20.36 0.42
CA LEU A 66 9.46 -20.21 -0.44
C LEU A 66 9.62 -20.88 -1.81
N LEU A 67 10.88 -20.99 -2.29
CA LEU A 67 11.24 -21.59 -3.57
C LEU A 67 11.66 -23.06 -3.45
N ARG A 68 11.73 -23.63 -2.24
CA ARG A 68 12.08 -25.04 -2.05
C ARG A 68 10.86 -25.94 -2.24
N PRO A 69 11.03 -27.25 -2.50
CA PRO A 69 9.90 -28.18 -2.49
C PRO A 69 9.10 -28.07 -1.18
N GLY A 70 7.78 -27.89 -1.30
CA GLY A 70 6.89 -27.61 -0.17
C GLY A 70 6.63 -26.12 0.08
N GLY A 71 7.46 -25.22 -0.45
CA GLY A 71 7.29 -23.78 -0.39
C GLY A 71 6.13 -23.28 -1.28
N ASN A 72 5.54 -22.16 -0.88
CA ASN A 72 4.37 -21.61 -1.57
C ASN A 72 4.67 -20.97 -2.92
N SER A 73 5.93 -20.70 -3.26
CA SER A 73 6.34 -20.18 -4.56
C SER A 73 7.15 -21.18 -5.39
N TYR A 74 7.17 -22.47 -5.00
CA TYR A 74 8.04 -23.49 -5.62
C TYR A 74 7.82 -23.71 -7.13
N THR A 75 6.55 -23.77 -7.56
CA THR A 75 6.21 -24.07 -8.96
C THR A 75 6.03 -22.78 -9.74
N THR A 76 6.35 -22.78 -11.04
CA THR A 76 6.14 -21.62 -11.92
C THR A 76 4.72 -21.06 -11.85
N ARG A 77 3.71 -21.93 -11.74
CA ARG A 77 2.31 -21.53 -11.58
C ARG A 77 2.08 -20.73 -10.30
N ARG A 78 2.62 -21.19 -9.17
CA ARG A 78 2.47 -20.51 -7.87
C ARG A 78 3.33 -19.25 -7.76
N TYR A 79 4.52 -19.28 -8.34
CA TYR A 79 5.39 -18.11 -8.47
C TYR A 79 4.68 -16.99 -9.24
N ALA A 80 4.06 -17.31 -10.38
CA ALA A 80 3.31 -16.33 -11.17
C ALA A 80 2.10 -15.76 -10.42
N THR A 81 1.41 -16.55 -9.59
CA THR A 81 0.32 -16.02 -8.74
C THR A 81 0.86 -15.12 -7.63
N CYS A 82 2.01 -15.44 -7.03
CA CYS A 82 2.62 -14.58 -6.02
C CYS A 82 3.00 -13.21 -6.62
N LEU A 83 3.64 -13.19 -7.80
CA LEU A 83 3.95 -11.93 -8.49
C LEU A 83 2.71 -11.08 -8.80
N ARG A 84 1.58 -11.72 -9.10
CA ARG A 84 0.29 -11.02 -9.30
C ARG A 84 -0.18 -10.36 -8.01
N ASP A 85 -0.05 -11.02 -6.87
CA ASP A 85 -0.45 -10.45 -5.58
C ASP A 85 0.42 -9.23 -5.22
N ILE A 86 1.73 -9.28 -5.52
CA ILE A 86 2.65 -8.12 -5.35
C ILE A 86 2.17 -6.92 -6.18
N ASP A 87 1.76 -7.17 -7.43
CA ASP A 87 1.19 -6.13 -8.30
C ASP A 87 -0.13 -5.56 -7.73
N TYR A 88 -0.97 -6.39 -7.11
CA TYR A 88 -2.16 -5.90 -6.42
C TYR A 88 -1.84 -4.97 -5.25
N TYR A 89 -0.87 -5.31 -4.40
CA TYR A 89 -0.46 -4.42 -3.31
C TYR A 89 0.02 -3.08 -3.84
N LEU A 90 0.90 -3.09 -4.84
CA LEU A 90 1.42 -1.87 -5.44
C LEU A 90 0.31 -1.02 -6.08
N ARG A 91 -0.61 -1.66 -6.81
CA ARG A 91 -1.72 -0.99 -7.48
C ARG A 91 -2.69 -0.35 -6.49
N TYR A 92 -3.17 -1.10 -5.49
CA TYR A 92 -4.10 -0.54 -4.51
C TYR A 92 -3.45 0.50 -3.60
N ALA A 93 -2.15 0.34 -3.27
CA ALA A 93 -1.40 1.38 -2.59
C ALA A 93 -1.34 2.67 -3.42
N SER A 94 -1.11 2.59 -4.74
CA SER A 94 -1.11 3.77 -5.61
C SER A 94 -2.46 4.50 -5.62
N TYR A 95 -3.58 3.78 -5.54
CA TYR A 95 -4.90 4.39 -5.45
C TYR A 95 -5.12 5.08 -4.10
N SER A 96 -4.67 4.47 -2.99
CA SER A 96 -4.72 5.09 -1.67
C SER A 96 -3.87 6.37 -1.60
N LEU A 97 -2.68 6.35 -2.21
CA LEU A 97 -1.80 7.53 -2.28
C LEU A 97 -2.49 8.72 -2.93
N ILE A 98 -3.17 8.51 -4.05
CA ILE A 98 -3.91 9.57 -4.75
C ILE A 98 -5.12 10.00 -3.91
N ALA A 99 -5.92 9.06 -3.40
CA ALA A 99 -7.12 9.36 -2.63
C ALA A 99 -6.83 10.07 -1.31
N GLY A 100 -5.61 9.95 -0.78
CA GLY A 100 -5.22 10.49 0.52
C GLY A 100 -5.94 9.81 1.70
N ASN A 101 -6.51 8.63 1.47
CA ASN A 101 -7.27 7.87 2.46
C ASN A 101 -7.13 6.36 2.19
N ASN A 102 -7.06 5.58 3.26
CA ASN A 102 -6.88 4.13 3.24
C ASN A 102 -8.18 3.33 3.10
N ASP A 103 -9.35 3.98 3.06
CA ASP A 103 -10.65 3.30 2.93
C ASP A 103 -10.74 2.38 1.70
N ILE A 104 -10.02 2.70 0.62
CA ILE A 104 -9.97 1.81 -0.55
C ILE A 104 -9.22 0.50 -0.24
N LEU A 105 -8.24 0.54 0.65
CA LEU A 105 -7.45 -0.63 1.06
C LEU A 105 -8.28 -1.53 1.95
N SER A 106 -9.03 -0.99 2.91
CA SER A 106 -9.93 -1.79 3.75
C SER A 106 -11.00 -2.48 2.91
N GLU A 107 -11.82 -1.71 2.20
CA GLU A 107 -13.02 -2.20 1.50
C GLU A 107 -12.71 -3.20 0.37
N ARG A 108 -11.57 -3.04 -0.33
CA ARG A 108 -11.29 -3.80 -1.57
C ARG A 108 -10.10 -4.73 -1.51
N LEU A 109 -9.18 -4.53 -0.58
CA LEU A 109 -7.97 -5.33 -0.50
C LEU A 109 -7.93 -6.16 0.78
N LEU A 110 -8.22 -5.58 1.95
CA LEU A 110 -7.97 -6.21 3.25
C LEU A 110 -9.16 -7.01 3.77
N ASP A 111 -10.39 -6.55 3.52
CA ASP A 111 -11.60 -7.25 3.94
C ASP A 111 -11.66 -8.65 3.30
N GLY A 112 -11.57 -9.70 4.12
CA GLY A 112 -11.56 -11.10 3.66
C GLY A 112 -10.16 -11.63 3.27
N LEU A 113 -9.10 -10.82 3.30
CA LEU A 113 -7.78 -11.22 2.81
C LEU A 113 -7.10 -12.24 3.74
N LYS A 114 -7.26 -12.08 5.06
CA LYS A 114 -6.71 -13.04 6.03
C LYS A 114 -7.40 -14.40 5.92
N GLU A 115 -8.71 -14.39 5.74
CA GLU A 115 -9.55 -15.58 5.60
C GLU A 115 -9.20 -16.34 4.31
N THR A 116 -9.01 -15.62 3.20
CA THR A 116 -8.63 -16.23 1.92
C THR A 116 -7.22 -16.83 1.97
N TYR A 117 -6.24 -16.12 2.56
CA TYR A 117 -4.91 -16.68 2.74
C TYR A 117 -4.87 -17.83 3.74
N GLY A 118 -5.67 -17.78 4.81
CA GLY A 118 -5.87 -18.89 5.73
C GLY A 118 -6.43 -20.13 5.02
N SER A 119 -7.43 -19.95 4.16
CA SER A 119 -8.03 -21.04 3.37
C SER A 119 -7.05 -21.66 2.37
N LEU A 120 -6.19 -20.84 1.76
CA LEU A 120 -5.21 -21.28 0.78
C LEU A 120 -3.87 -21.70 1.39
N SER A 121 -3.75 -21.72 2.73
CA SER A 121 -2.49 -22.00 3.45
C SER A 121 -1.32 -21.11 3.02
N VAL A 122 -1.61 -19.82 2.76
CA VAL A 122 -0.59 -18.83 2.41
C VAL A 122 -0.04 -18.17 3.69
N PRO A 123 1.29 -18.18 3.92
CA PRO A 123 1.87 -17.60 5.12
C PRO A 123 1.81 -16.07 5.04
N LEU A 124 1.29 -15.44 6.10
CA LEU A 124 1.15 -13.97 6.17
C LEU A 124 2.49 -13.25 6.38
N GLY A 125 3.45 -13.87 7.08
CA GLY A 125 4.77 -13.26 7.35
C GLY A 125 5.51 -12.79 6.09
N PRO A 126 5.71 -13.65 5.08
CA PRO A 126 6.30 -13.28 3.79
C PRO A 126 5.52 -12.18 3.04
N ILE A 127 4.19 -12.16 3.16
CA ILE A 127 3.35 -11.13 2.53
C ILE A 127 3.64 -9.77 3.15
N ILE A 128 3.60 -9.67 4.48
CA ILE A 128 3.91 -8.44 5.21
C ILE A 128 5.31 -7.97 4.86
N ARG A 129 6.29 -8.89 4.83
CA ARG A 129 7.66 -8.54 4.44
C ARG A 129 7.75 -7.99 3.01
N THR A 130 6.95 -8.53 2.09
CA THR A 130 6.89 -8.04 0.71
C THR A 130 6.34 -6.61 0.64
N VAL A 131 5.31 -6.30 1.41
CA VAL A 131 4.72 -4.96 1.51
C VAL A 131 5.74 -3.96 2.08
N GLU A 132 6.51 -4.35 3.10
CA GLU A 132 7.61 -3.55 3.63
C GLU A 132 8.73 -3.31 2.59
N ILE A 133 9.11 -4.33 1.83
CA ILE A 133 10.11 -4.17 0.75
C ILE A 133 9.60 -3.20 -0.33
N LEU A 134 8.31 -3.27 -0.71
CA LEU A 134 7.71 -2.34 -1.66
C LEU A 134 7.78 -0.90 -1.14
N LYS A 135 7.49 -0.70 0.15
CA LYS A 135 7.62 0.59 0.83
C LYS A 135 9.04 1.13 0.73
N ASP A 136 10.04 0.32 1.06
CA ASP A 136 11.45 0.70 1.00
C ASP A 136 11.87 1.11 -0.41
N ILE A 137 11.46 0.35 -1.43
CA ILE A 137 11.77 0.68 -2.83
C ILE A 137 11.16 2.03 -3.21
N ILE A 138 9.89 2.28 -2.85
CA ILE A 138 9.20 3.53 -3.20
C ILE A 138 9.80 4.74 -2.48
N VAL A 139 10.16 4.59 -1.20
CA VAL A 139 10.83 5.67 -0.45
C VAL A 139 12.17 6.02 -1.10
N ASN A 140 12.98 5.02 -1.47
CA ASN A 140 14.24 5.25 -2.17
C ASN A 140 14.05 5.93 -3.54
N GLU A 141 13.03 5.54 -4.31
CA GLU A 141 12.69 6.19 -5.59
C GLU A 141 12.24 7.65 -5.41
N ALA A 142 11.47 7.93 -4.35
CA ALA A 142 11.05 9.29 -4.01
C ALA A 142 12.24 10.18 -3.59
N GLU A 143 13.17 9.64 -2.81
CA GLU A 143 14.41 10.33 -2.41
C GLU A 143 15.30 10.66 -3.62
N ASN A 144 15.45 9.72 -4.56
CA ASN A 144 16.23 9.93 -5.79
C ASN A 144 15.67 11.08 -6.66
N GLN A 145 14.37 11.35 -6.59
CA GLN A 145 13.70 12.42 -7.33
C GLN A 145 13.61 13.74 -6.55
N ASN A 146 14.28 13.84 -5.39
CA ASN A 146 14.26 15.00 -4.49
C ASN A 146 12.84 15.44 -4.10
N ILE A 147 11.92 14.49 -3.92
CA ILE A 147 10.61 14.79 -3.36
C ILE A 147 10.77 15.02 -1.85
N ASP A 148 10.16 16.09 -1.36
CA ASP A 148 10.47 16.65 -0.04
C ASP A 148 10.36 15.61 1.09
N VAL A 149 11.41 15.51 1.92
CA VAL A 149 11.59 14.45 2.94
C VAL A 149 10.49 14.50 4.00
N ASN A 150 9.91 15.68 4.23
CA ASN A 150 8.79 15.87 5.16
C ASN A 150 7.52 15.11 4.73
N ASN A 151 7.37 14.81 3.44
CA ASN A 151 6.24 14.09 2.87
C ASN A 151 6.46 12.57 2.79
N GLN A 152 7.61 12.04 3.24
CA GLN A 152 7.87 10.59 3.25
C GLN A 152 6.80 9.79 4.00
N LYS A 153 6.23 10.36 5.07
CA LYS A 153 5.11 9.76 5.81
C LYS A 153 3.87 9.54 4.95
N ILE A 154 3.65 10.39 3.94
CA ILE A 154 2.52 10.25 3.02
C ILE A 154 2.67 8.99 2.18
N PHE A 155 3.90 8.68 1.78
CA PHE A 155 4.20 7.57 0.89
C PHE A 155 4.24 6.23 1.62
N SER A 156 4.69 6.24 2.88
CA SER A 156 4.76 5.05 3.71
C SER A 156 3.38 4.59 4.20
N LEU A 157 2.46 5.52 4.44
CA LEU A 157 1.19 5.30 5.13
C LEU A 157 0.30 4.19 4.52
N PRO A 158 0.12 4.07 3.19
CA PRO A 158 -0.64 2.95 2.61
C PRO A 158 -0.01 1.59 2.88
N PHE A 159 1.32 1.49 2.80
CA PHE A 159 2.05 0.24 3.05
C PHE A 159 2.01 -0.12 4.52
N ASP A 160 2.26 0.86 5.40
CA ASP A 160 2.18 0.68 6.85
C ASP A 160 0.76 0.24 7.28
N TYR A 161 -0.28 0.75 6.62
CA TYR A 161 -1.67 0.35 6.86
C TYR A 161 -1.95 -1.10 6.43
N ILE A 162 -1.45 -1.53 5.26
CA ILE A 162 -1.56 -2.92 4.81
C ILE A 162 -0.81 -3.85 5.78
N SER A 163 0.44 -3.53 6.12
CA SER A 163 1.27 -4.32 7.03
C SER A 163 0.64 -4.47 8.42
N SER A 164 0.19 -3.37 9.02
CA SER A 164 -0.45 -3.37 10.34
C SER A 164 -1.77 -4.14 10.34
N SER A 165 -2.58 -3.97 9.28
CA SER A 165 -3.86 -4.67 9.15
C SER A 165 -3.68 -6.18 8.96
N LEU A 166 -2.64 -6.61 8.23
CA LEU A 166 -2.30 -8.03 8.04
C LEU A 166 -1.58 -8.66 9.23
N SER A 167 -0.97 -7.87 10.10
CA SER A 167 -0.25 -8.37 11.27
C SER A 167 -1.15 -9.12 12.27
N GLU A 168 -0.56 -10.07 13.00
CA GLU A 168 -1.20 -10.77 14.10
C GLU A 168 -1.01 -9.98 15.41
N GLN A 169 -2.07 -9.87 16.21
CA GLN A 169 -2.01 -9.20 17.52
C GLN A 169 -1.52 -10.20 18.57
N ASN A 170 -0.23 -10.13 18.87
CA ASN A 170 0.43 -11.00 19.85
C ASN A 170 0.61 -10.34 21.24
N ILE A 171 0.14 -9.09 21.40
CA ILE A 171 0.25 -8.26 22.61
C ILE A 171 -1.12 -7.66 22.93
#